data_AF-A0A7W3VLS3-F1
#
_entry.id   AF-A0A7W3VLS3-F1
#
_cell.length_a   1.000
_cell.length_b   1.000
_cell.length_c   1.000
_cell.angle_alpha   90.00
_cell.angle_beta   90.00
_cell.angle_gamma   90.00
#
_symmetry.space_group_name_H-M   'P 1'
#
loop_
_entity.id
_entity.type
_entity.pdbx_description
1 polymer ?
#
loop_
_entity_poly.entity_id
_entity_poly.type
_entity_poly.pdbx_seq_one_letter_code
_entity_poly.pdbx_strand_id
1 'polypeptide(L)'
;MSDTCMNHLERYWKTLTVSSNENFNQKNYLEALKGYKEAMYRAEVLNNHWELCVQLKIPVIQVFLISCNNLAYTYEELHQLDLAQKFLKRAIYFLIHVMEHNDIAASDVQADLKQALLTYADFTQRHQRNKATDSTWDALMQTLTKNQ
;
A
#
# COMPACT_ATOMS: atom_id res chain seq x y z
N MET A 1 -6.48 -1.57 -21.77
CA MET A 1 -5.13 -2.19 -21.86
C MET A 1 -5.29 -3.69 -22.09
N SER A 2 -4.32 -4.37 -22.73
CA SER A 2 -4.37 -5.82 -23.00
C SER A 2 -3.76 -6.69 -21.89
N ASP A 3 -4.03 -7.99 -21.91
CA ASP A 3 -3.49 -8.99 -20.97
C ASP A 3 -1.97 -8.97 -20.90
N THR A 4 -1.31 -8.91 -22.07
CA THR A 4 0.15 -8.79 -22.18
C THR A 4 0.65 -7.53 -21.50
N CYS A 5 -0.11 -6.43 -21.60
CA CYS A 5 0.25 -5.16 -20.99
C CYS A 5 0.16 -5.22 -19.45
N MET A 6 -0.89 -5.80 -18.89
CA MET A 6 -1.04 -5.96 -17.44
C MET A 6 0.06 -6.83 -16.84
N ASN A 7 0.38 -7.96 -17.47
CA ASN A 7 1.48 -8.82 -17.06
C ASN A 7 2.84 -8.11 -17.17
N HIS A 8 3.04 -7.27 -18.19
CA HIS A 8 4.27 -6.49 -18.31
C HIS A 8 4.39 -5.44 -17.21
N LEU A 9 3.29 -4.78 -16.83
CA LEU A 9 3.27 -3.83 -15.72
C LEU A 9 3.60 -4.49 -14.38
N GLU A 10 3.04 -5.67 -14.09
CA GLU A 10 3.35 -6.44 -12.88
C GLU A 10 4.84 -6.82 -12.82
N ARG A 11 5.38 -7.36 -13.92
CA ARG A 11 6.80 -7.72 -13.98
C ARG A 11 7.70 -6.51 -13.82
N TYR A 12 7.33 -5.38 -14.44
CA TYR A 12 8.12 -4.18 -14.35
C TYR A 12 8.07 -3.58 -12.93
N TRP A 13 6.90 -3.57 -12.29
CA TRP A 13 6.74 -3.26 -10.88
C TRP A 13 7.68 -4.11 -10.01
N LYS A 14 7.75 -5.43 -10.27
CA LYS A 14 8.62 -6.34 -9.53
C LYS A 14 10.10 -6.01 -9.71
N THR A 15 10.55 -5.74 -10.94
CA THR A 15 11.94 -5.32 -11.22
C THR A 15 12.30 -4.02 -10.50
N LEU A 16 11.42 -3.02 -10.55
CA LEU A 16 11.61 -1.76 -9.84
C LEU A 16 11.72 -1.98 -8.32
N THR A 17 10.80 -2.77 -7.76
CA THR A 17 10.78 -3.08 -6.33
C THR A 17 12.07 -3.78 -5.90
N VAL A 18 12.54 -4.79 -6.63
CA VAL A 18 13.79 -5.51 -6.32
C VAL A 18 14.99 -4.57 -6.34
N SER A 19 15.16 -3.77 -7.40
CA SER A 19 16.29 -2.84 -7.49
C SER A 19 16.22 -1.71 -6.45
N SER A 20 15.02 -1.25 -6.10
CA SER A 20 14.84 -0.28 -5.02
C SER A 20 15.10 -0.88 -3.64
N ASN A 21 14.77 -2.14 -3.41
CA ASN A 21 15.13 -2.86 -2.17
C ASN A 21 16.65 -2.93 -2.02
N GLU A 22 17.40 -3.20 -3.10
CA GLU A 22 18.87 -3.19 -3.08
C GLU A 22 19.41 -1.82 -2.67
N ASN A 23 18.91 -0.75 -3.28
CA ASN A 23 19.28 0.62 -2.92
C ASN A 23 18.93 0.94 -1.46
N PHE A 24 17.74 0.54 -1.00
CA PHE A 24 17.30 0.76 0.37
C PHE A 24 18.22 0.05 1.38
N ASN A 25 18.55 -1.21 1.13
CA ASN A 25 19.46 -1.99 1.98
C ASN A 25 20.87 -1.41 2.02
N GLN A 26 21.31 -0.75 0.95
CA GLN A 26 22.57 -0.01 0.88
C GLN A 26 22.48 1.40 1.48
N LYS A 27 21.33 1.77 2.08
CA LYS A 27 21.03 3.12 2.62
C LYS A 27 21.03 4.23 1.57
N ASN A 28 20.94 3.87 0.28
CA ASN A 28 20.76 4.81 -0.82
C ASN A 28 19.29 5.23 -0.93
N TYR A 29 18.74 5.81 0.15
CA TYR A 29 17.30 6.03 0.31
C TYR A 29 16.70 6.95 -0.76
N LEU A 30 17.44 7.94 -1.25
CA LEU A 30 16.97 8.81 -2.33
C LEU A 30 16.79 8.05 -3.65
N GLU A 31 17.66 7.08 -3.94
CA GLU A 31 17.56 6.27 -5.16
C GLU A 31 16.48 5.19 -5.01
N ALA A 32 16.41 4.56 -3.84
CA ALA A 32 15.30 3.68 -3.48
C ALA A 32 13.96 4.39 -3.64
N LEU A 33 13.85 5.64 -3.15
CA LEU A 33 12.63 6.44 -3.25
C LEU A 33 12.20 6.68 -4.69
N LYS A 34 13.13 6.95 -5.61
CA LYS A 34 12.79 7.14 -7.04
C LYS A 34 12.18 5.88 -7.64
N GLY A 35 12.81 4.73 -7.44
CA GLY A 35 12.30 3.48 -8.00
C GLY A 35 11.00 3.01 -7.33
N TYR A 36 10.83 3.23 -6.01
CA TYR A 36 9.56 2.94 -5.34
C TYR A 36 8.43 3.86 -5.79
N LYS A 37 8.69 5.13 -6.13
CA LYS A 37 7.67 6.02 -6.72
C LYS A 37 7.21 5.49 -8.08
N GLU A 38 8.14 5.02 -8.89
CA GLU A 38 7.82 4.42 -10.17
C GLU A 38 7.04 3.11 -10.02
N ALA A 39 7.45 2.26 -9.07
CA ALA A 39 6.71 1.04 -8.72
C ALA A 39 5.27 1.39 -8.28
N MET A 40 5.10 2.39 -7.41
CA MET A 40 3.78 2.84 -6.97
C MET A 40 2.90 3.27 -8.14
N TYR A 41 3.44 3.99 -9.14
CA TYR A 41 2.68 4.35 -10.33
C TYR A 41 2.17 3.11 -11.08
N ARG A 42 2.99 2.05 -11.20
CA ARG A 42 2.55 0.78 -11.81
C ARG A 42 1.46 0.10 -10.98
N ALA A 43 1.58 0.09 -9.65
CA ALA A 43 0.56 -0.44 -8.76
C ALA A 43 -0.79 0.29 -8.91
N GLU A 44 -0.77 1.61 -9.04
CA GLU A 44 -1.97 2.42 -9.28
C GLU A 44 -2.62 2.10 -10.63
N VAL A 45 -1.84 1.91 -11.70
CA VAL A 45 -2.36 1.51 -13.01
C VAL A 45 -3.00 0.13 -12.95
N LEU A 46 -2.38 -0.83 -12.25
CA LEU A 46 -2.94 -2.18 -12.07
C LEU A 46 -4.27 -2.13 -11.31
N ASN A 47 -4.36 -1.33 -10.23
CA ASN A 47 -5.59 -1.15 -9.47
C ASN A 47 -6.74 -0.57 -10.31
N ASN A 48 -6.46 0.30 -11.27
CA ASN A 48 -7.47 0.84 -12.18
C ASN A 48 -7.98 -0.18 -13.21
N HIS A 49 -7.40 -1.38 -13.26
CA HIS A 49 -7.79 -2.48 -14.14
C HIS A 49 -8.11 -3.75 -13.33
N TRP A 50 -8.83 -3.56 -12.23
CA TRP A 50 -9.12 -4.59 -11.22
C TRP A 50 -9.62 -5.91 -11.81
N GLU A 51 -10.72 -5.90 -12.57
CA GLU A 51 -11.35 -7.12 -13.10
C GLU A 51 -10.40 -7.93 -13.97
N LEU A 52 -9.67 -7.25 -14.86
CA LEU A 52 -8.68 -7.88 -15.73
C LEU A 52 -7.52 -8.45 -14.91
N CYS A 53 -7.06 -7.74 -13.88
CA CYS A 53 -6.00 -8.23 -13.01
C CYS A 53 -6.44 -9.47 -12.21
N VAL A 54 -7.70 -9.52 -11.74
CA VAL A 54 -8.28 -10.70 -11.09
C VAL A 54 -8.31 -11.89 -12.04
N GLN A 55 -8.78 -11.70 -13.28
CA GLN A 55 -8.78 -12.74 -14.32
C GLN A 55 -7.37 -13.29 -14.60
N LEU A 56 -6.38 -12.40 -14.64
CA LEU A 56 -4.97 -12.74 -14.88
C LEU A 56 -4.25 -13.23 -13.62
N LYS A 57 -4.93 -13.30 -12.46
CA LYS A 57 -4.37 -13.69 -11.16
C LYS A 57 -3.19 -12.81 -10.73
N ILE A 58 -3.22 -11.53 -11.09
CA ILE A 58 -2.27 -10.54 -10.60
C ILE A 58 -2.67 -10.16 -9.16
N PRO A 59 -1.76 -10.22 -8.18
CA PRO A 59 -2.07 -9.95 -6.78
C PRO A 59 -2.13 -8.44 -6.49
N VAL A 60 -3.15 -7.77 -7.03
CA VAL A 60 -3.25 -6.29 -7.05
C VAL A 60 -3.23 -5.68 -5.66
N ILE A 61 -3.89 -6.33 -4.70
CA ILE A 61 -3.91 -5.89 -3.30
C ILE A 61 -2.47 -5.86 -2.76
N GLN A 62 -1.75 -6.98 -2.84
CA GLN A 62 -0.41 -7.09 -2.28
C GLN A 62 0.58 -6.17 -3.00
N VAL A 63 0.48 -6.03 -4.32
CA VAL A 63 1.28 -5.09 -5.13
C VAL A 63 1.11 -3.66 -4.61
N PHE A 64 -0.12 -3.23 -4.33
CA PHE A 64 -0.39 -1.90 -3.79
C PHE A 64 0.13 -1.73 -2.35
N LEU A 65 -0.14 -2.70 -1.46
CA LEU A 65 0.30 -2.63 -0.07
C LEU A 65 1.82 -2.59 0.07
N ILE A 66 2.54 -3.42 -0.68
CA ILE A 66 4.01 -3.42 -0.70
C ILE A 66 4.52 -2.05 -1.17
N SER A 67 3.93 -1.49 -2.22
CA SER A 67 4.32 -0.18 -2.74
C SER A 67 4.11 0.94 -1.72
N CYS A 68 2.98 0.94 -1.01
CA CYS A 68 2.71 1.86 0.09
C CYS A 68 3.73 1.72 1.23
N ASN A 69 4.01 0.49 1.68
CA ASN A 69 4.93 0.25 2.78
C ASN A 69 6.37 0.65 2.43
N ASN A 70 6.84 0.31 1.22
CA ASN A 70 8.16 0.69 0.76
C ASN A 70 8.35 2.21 0.73
N LEU A 71 7.35 2.95 0.22
CA LEU A 71 7.37 4.41 0.26
C LEU A 71 7.33 4.92 1.70
N ALA A 72 6.47 4.35 2.56
CA ALA A 72 6.35 4.78 3.95
C ALA A 72 7.68 4.64 4.70
N TYR A 73 8.32 3.46 4.65
CA TYR A 73 9.59 3.21 5.31
C TYR A 73 10.73 4.06 4.72
N THR A 74 10.74 4.28 3.40
CA THR A 74 11.75 5.16 2.78
C THR A 74 11.59 6.61 3.20
N TYR A 75 10.35 7.12 3.28
CA TYR A 75 10.12 8.46 3.81
C TYR A 75 10.47 8.58 5.29
N GLU A 76 10.26 7.51 6.06
CA GLU A 76 10.65 7.45 7.47
C GLU A 76 12.17 7.56 7.65
N GLU A 77 12.95 6.78 6.90
CA GLU A 77 14.43 6.85 6.87
C GLU A 77 14.96 8.23 6.42
N LEU A 78 14.19 8.93 5.58
CA LEU A 78 14.48 10.30 5.13
C LEU A 78 13.95 11.38 6.09
N HIS A 79 13.43 11.00 7.26
CA HIS A 79 12.81 11.89 8.26
C HIS A 79 11.61 12.71 7.74
N GLN A 80 10.97 12.27 6.66
CA GLN A 80 9.77 12.89 6.07
C GLN A 80 8.50 12.23 6.63
N LEU A 81 8.30 12.36 7.95
CA LEU A 81 7.31 11.60 8.70
C LEU A 81 5.86 11.81 8.24
N ASP A 82 5.51 13.00 7.73
CA ASP A 82 4.17 13.28 7.21
C ASP A 82 3.87 12.45 5.94
N LEU A 83 4.88 12.28 5.07
CA LEU A 83 4.76 11.46 3.87
C LEU A 83 4.74 9.98 4.22
N ALA A 84 5.55 9.55 5.20
CA ALA A 84 5.49 8.18 5.71
C ALA A 84 4.08 7.85 6.23
N GLN A 85 3.53 8.71 7.09
CA GLN A 85 2.19 8.56 7.63
C GLN A 85 1.12 8.51 6.52
N LYS A 86 1.24 9.38 5.51
CA LYS A 86 0.32 9.43 4.36
C LYS A 86 0.26 8.08 3.64
N PHE A 87 1.38 7.43 3.39
CA PHE A 87 1.39 6.16 2.66
C PHE A 87 0.87 4.97 3.49
N LEU A 88 1.12 4.95 4.80
CA LEU A 88 0.52 3.95 5.69
C LEU A 88 -1.01 4.10 5.74
N LYS A 89 -1.51 5.33 5.85
CA LYS A 89 -2.96 5.60 5.76
C LYS A 89 -3.54 5.18 4.42
N ARG A 90 -2.81 5.43 3.33
CA ARG A 90 -3.25 5.07 1.97
C ARG A 90 -3.44 3.56 1.82
N ALA A 91 -2.60 2.74 2.45
CA ALA A 91 -2.78 1.30 2.50
C ALA A 91 -4.07 0.90 3.22
N ILE A 92 -4.34 1.50 4.39
CA ILE A 92 -5.57 1.25 5.17
C ILE A 92 -6.82 1.63 4.39
N TYR A 93 -6.86 2.86 3.84
CA TYR A 93 -8.01 3.34 3.06
C TYR A 93 -8.26 2.51 1.81
N PHE A 94 -7.20 2.04 1.15
CA PHE A 94 -7.34 1.14 0.00
C PHE A 94 -8.01 -0.18 0.40
N LEU A 95 -7.60 -0.79 1.51
CA LEU A 95 -8.20 -2.05 1.98
C LEU A 95 -9.66 -1.88 2.38
N ILE A 96 -9.99 -0.77 3.07
CA ILE A 96 -11.39 -0.40 3.37
C ILE A 96 -12.19 -0.29 2.08
N HIS A 97 -11.68 0.46 1.09
CA HIS A 97 -12.35 0.63 -0.20
C HIS A 97 -12.56 -0.71 -0.90
N VAL A 98 -11.55 -1.58 -0.91
CA VAL A 98 -11.63 -2.91 -1.52
C VAL A 98 -12.72 -3.75 -0.86
N MET A 99 -12.79 -3.78 0.47
CA MET A 99 -13.83 -4.50 1.22
C MET A 99 -15.24 -3.98 0.96
N GLU A 100 -15.41 -2.69 0.72
CA GLU A 100 -16.73 -2.07 0.51
C GLU A 100 -17.24 -2.19 -0.93
N HIS A 101 -16.34 -2.30 -1.93
CA HIS A 101 -16.70 -2.13 -3.34
C HIS A 101 -16.36 -3.33 -4.24
N ASN A 102 -15.62 -4.32 -3.75
CA ASN A 102 -15.27 -5.49 -4.55
C ASN A 102 -15.91 -6.73 -3.94
N ASP A 103 -16.36 -7.64 -4.80
CA ASP A 103 -16.95 -8.93 -4.42
C ASP A 103 -15.84 -9.92 -3.98
N ILE A 104 -15.08 -9.52 -2.96
CA ILE A 104 -14.02 -10.30 -2.33
C ILE A 104 -14.53 -10.68 -0.95
N ALA A 105 -14.30 -11.92 -0.54
CA ALA A 105 -14.63 -12.33 0.81
C ALA A 105 -13.89 -11.44 1.82
N ALA A 106 -14.63 -10.83 2.75
CA ALA A 106 -14.05 -9.94 3.76
C ALA A 106 -12.89 -10.62 4.54
N SER A 107 -12.94 -11.94 4.69
CA SER A 107 -11.86 -12.76 5.29
C SER A 107 -10.51 -12.61 4.58
N ASP A 108 -10.52 -12.43 3.26
CA ASP A 108 -9.30 -12.43 2.43
C ASP A 108 -8.52 -11.12 2.59
N VAL A 109 -9.22 -10.03 2.94
CA VAL A 109 -8.64 -8.69 3.11
C VAL A 109 -8.42 -8.35 4.59
N GLN A 110 -9.13 -9.02 5.50
CA GLN A 110 -9.09 -8.72 6.95
C GLN A 110 -7.70 -8.88 7.56
N ALA A 111 -6.93 -9.90 7.15
CA ALA A 111 -5.57 -10.12 7.64
C ALA A 111 -4.64 -8.96 7.22
N ASP A 112 -4.73 -8.53 5.96
CA ASP A 112 -3.98 -7.41 5.43
C ASP A 112 -4.35 -6.10 6.12
N LEU A 113 -5.65 -5.87 6.38
CA LEU A 113 -6.11 -4.67 7.10
C LEU A 113 -5.61 -4.65 8.54
N LYS A 114 -5.67 -5.78 9.23
CA LYS A 114 -5.10 -5.91 10.59
C LYS A 114 -3.61 -5.58 10.58
N GLN A 115 -2.85 -6.11 9.63
CA GLN A 115 -1.42 -5.83 9.53
C GLN A 115 -1.15 -4.36 9.24
N ALA A 116 -1.89 -3.74 8.31
CA ALA A 116 -1.74 -2.32 7.99
C ALA A 116 -2.02 -1.41 9.20
N LEU A 117 -3.04 -1.75 10.00
CA LEU A 117 -3.37 -1.04 11.23
C LEU A 117 -2.29 -1.19 12.31
N LEU A 118 -1.72 -2.39 12.47
CA LEU A 118 -0.62 -2.62 13.41
C LEU A 118 0.62 -1.83 13.02
N THR A 119 1.00 -1.85 11.72
CA THR A 119 2.11 -1.05 11.19
C THR A 119 1.88 0.45 11.43
N TYR A 120 0.65 0.93 11.21
CA TYR A 120 0.31 2.32 11.45
C TYR A 120 0.37 2.70 12.93
N ALA A 121 -0.19 1.87 13.81
CA ALA A 121 -0.18 2.09 15.24
C ALA A 121 1.26 2.16 15.79
N ASP A 122 2.11 1.22 15.39
CA ASP A 122 3.54 1.21 15.74
C ASP A 122 4.24 2.50 15.29
N PHE A 123 4.05 2.91 14.03
CA PHE A 123 4.61 4.17 13.50
C PHE A 123 4.18 5.38 14.35
N THR A 124 2.87 5.50 14.67
CA THR A 124 2.38 6.62 15.48
C THR A 124 2.96 6.63 16.89
N GLN A 125 3.16 5.44 17.48
CA GLN A 125 3.73 5.28 18.82
C GLN A 125 5.21 5.69 18.84
N ARG A 126 6.02 5.19 17.88
CA ARG A 126 7.46 5.49 17.81
C ARG A 126 7.75 6.97 17.58
N HIS A 127 6.88 7.66 16.84
CA HIS A 127 7.05 9.08 16.48
C HIS A 127 6.19 10.05 17.29
N GLN A 128 5.54 9.58 18.37
CA GLN A 128 4.70 10.39 19.27
C GLN A 128 3.65 11.26 18.54
N ARG A 129 3.09 10.75 17.43
CA ARG A 129 2.11 11.50 16.63
C ARG A 129 0.73 11.42 17.31
N ASN A 130 0.13 12.58 17.57
CA ASN A 130 -1.16 12.68 18.25
C ASN A 130 -2.29 12.01 17.43
N LYS A 131 -3.02 11.08 18.07
CA LYS A 131 -4.23 10.44 17.51
C LYS A 131 -5.42 11.40 17.36
N ALA A 132 -5.42 12.52 18.08
CA ALA A 132 -6.57 13.42 18.21
C ALA A 132 -7.00 14.13 16.90
N THR A 133 -6.16 14.13 15.86
CA THR A 133 -6.48 14.73 14.55
C THR A 133 -6.56 13.70 13.43
N ASP A 134 -6.56 12.41 13.77
CA ASP A 134 -6.44 11.32 12.81
C ASP A 134 -7.77 10.60 12.55
N SER A 135 -8.43 10.98 11.44
CA SER A 135 -9.69 10.38 10.98
C SER A 135 -9.58 8.94 10.46
N THR A 136 -8.38 8.34 10.44
CA THR A 136 -8.21 6.95 10.00
C THR A 136 -8.94 5.96 10.91
N TRP A 137 -9.00 6.23 12.22
CA TRP A 137 -9.77 5.41 13.16
C TRP A 137 -11.28 5.52 12.94
N ASP A 138 -11.79 6.71 12.67
CA ASP A 138 -13.22 6.93 12.41
C ASP A 138 -13.67 6.17 11.15
N ALA A 139 -12.88 6.25 10.08
CA ALA A 139 -13.14 5.51 8.85
C ALA A 139 -13.17 4.00 9.08
N LEU A 140 -12.22 3.46 9.85
CA LEU A 140 -12.19 2.04 10.20
C LEU A 140 -13.44 1.60 10.97
N MET A 141 -13.85 2.37 12.00
CA MET A 141 -15.00 2.02 12.83
C MET A 141 -16.31 2.03 12.03
N GLN A 142 -16.45 2.95 11.07
CA GLN A 142 -17.61 2.98 10.17
C GLN A 142 -17.69 1.74 9.27
N THR A 143 -16.57 1.27 8.73
CA THR A 143 -16.56 0.07 7.87
C THR A 143 -16.84 -1.20 8.67
N LEU A 144 -16.28 -1.35 9.87
CA LEU A 144 -16.50 -2.53 10.72
C LEU A 144 -17.93 -2.65 11.23
N THR A 145 -18.64 -1.53 11.42
CA THR A 145 -20.03 -1.52 11.91
C THR A 145 -21.07 -1.76 10.81
N LYS A 146 -20.74 -1.50 9.55
CA LYS A 146 -21.63 -1.78 8.40
C LYS A 146 -21.69 -3.26 8.00
N ASN A 147 -20.68 -4.04 8.36
CA ASN A 147 -20.54 -5.45 7.97
C ASN A 147 -20.98 -6.44 9.08
N GLN A 148 -21.76 -5.98 10.06
CA GLN A 148 -22.45 -6.80 11.08
C GLN A 148 -23.95 -6.87 10.76
#